data_AF-A0AA38NUV3-F1
#
_entry.id   AF-A0AA38NUV3-F1
#
_cell.length_a   1.000
_cell.length_b   1.000
_cell.length_c   1.000
_cell.angle_alpha   90.00
_cell.angle_beta   90.00
_cell.angle_gamma   90.00
#
_symmetry.space_group_name_H-M   'P 1'
#
loop_
_entity.id
_entity.type
_entity.pdbx_description
1 polymer ?
#
loop_
_entity_poly.entity_id
_entity_poly.type
_entity_poly.pdbx_seq_one_letter_code
_entity_poly.pdbx_strand_id
1 'polypeptide(L)' 'VVITFENALHAPDVSYDLVSISRMDELGYQVLFGNGVAKFFSPKGQHFLTGQGTNGLY' A
#
# COMPACT_ATOMS: atom_id res chain seq x y z
N VAL A 1 21.89 -11.52 -14.05
CA VAL A 1 20.86 -10.57 -14.53
C VAL A 1 20.88 -9.39 -13.57
N VAL A 2 21.13 -8.18 -14.08
CA VAL A 2 21.13 -6.95 -13.28
C VAL A 2 19.78 -6.29 -13.50
N ILE A 3 19.08 -5.99 -12.40
CA ILE A 3 17.82 -5.24 -12.43
C ILE A 3 18.14 -3.85 -11.87
N THR A 4 17.97 -2.83 -12.71
CA THR A 4 18.14 -1.42 -12.33
C THR A 4 16.76 -0.83 -12.08
N PHE A 5 16.55 -0.29 -10.88
CA PHE A 5 15.35 0.47 -10.54
C PHE A 5 15.68 1.96 -10.59
N GLU A 6 15.11 2.67 -11.56
CA GLU A 6 15.22 4.12 -11.67
C GLU A 6 14.10 4.79 -10.86
N ASN A 7 14.45 5.79 -10.05
CA ASN A 7 13.52 6.55 -9.20
C ASN A 7 12.71 5.71 -8.18
N ALA A 8 13.27 4.62 -7.66
CA ALA A 8 12.65 3.83 -6.60
C ALA A 8 13.10 4.28 -5.20
N LEU A 9 12.18 4.31 -4.24
CA LEU A 9 12.51 4.47 -2.82
C LEU A 9 12.83 3.09 -2.24
N HIS A 10 14.04 2.89 -1.72
CA HIS A 10 14.38 1.63 -1.06
C HIS A 10 13.78 1.61 0.35
N ALA A 11 12.67 0.88 0.51
CA ALA A 11 11.95 0.76 1.77
C ALA A 11 11.89 -0.72 2.21
N PRO A 12 12.98 -1.27 2.79
CA PRO A 12 13.09 -2.70 3.10
C PRO A 12 12.06 -3.21 4.12
N ASP A 13 11.47 -2.32 4.92
CA ASP A 13 10.45 -2.65 5.93
C ASP A 13 9.01 -2.34 5.46
N VAL A 14 8.84 -1.74 4.27
CA VAL A 14 7.53 -1.48 3.69
C VAL A 14 7.13 -2.72 2.91
N SER A 15 6.38 -3.61 3.55
CA SER A 15 5.88 -4.84 2.92
C SER A 15 4.88 -4.57 1.78
N TYR A 16 4.39 -3.34 1.63
CA TYR A 16 3.41 -2.93 0.62
C TYR A 16 3.70 -1.52 0.11
N ASP A 17 4.45 -1.40 -0.99
CA ASP A 17 4.66 -0.11 -1.65
C ASP A 17 3.34 0.48 -2.18
N LEU A 18 3.15 1.79 -2.00
CA LEU A 18 2.03 2.58 -2.54
C LEU A 18 1.83 2.39 -4.05
N VAL A 19 2.88 1.99 -4.78
CA VAL A 19 2.84 1.61 -6.21
C VAL A 19 1.82 0.50 -6.47
N SER A 20 1.50 -0.33 -5.48
CA SER A 20 0.52 -1.41 -5.61
C SER A 20 -0.93 -0.96 -5.38
N ILE A 21 -1.21 0.26 -4.91
CA ILE A 21 -2.59 0.70 -4.61
C ILE A 21 -3.42 0.80 -5.90
N SER A 22 -2.88 1.37 -6.97
CA SER A 22 -3.61 1.44 -8.26
C SER A 22 -3.91 0.05 -8.82
N ARG A 23 -2.98 -0.91 -8.66
CA ARG A 23 -3.22 -2.29 -9.08
C ARG A 23 -4.23 -3.00 -8.18
N MET A 24 -4.23 -2.70 -6.89
CA MET A 24 -5.24 -3.18 -5.95
C MET A 24 -6.63 -2.66 -6.31
N ASP A 25 -6.76 -1.38 -6.65
CA ASP A 25 -8.01 -0.77 -7.12
C ASP A 25 -8.54 -1.44 -8.39
N GLU A 26 -7.69 -1.67 -9.39
CA GLU A 26 -8.04 -2.43 -10.61
C GLU A 26 -8.54 -3.86 -10.31
N LEU A 27 -8.05 -4.48 -9.23
CA LEU A 27 -8.46 -5.81 -8.77
C LEU A 27 -9.69 -5.77 -7.84
N GLY A 28 -10.27 -4.58 -7.61
CA GLY A 28 -11.48 -4.36 -6.80
C GLY A 28 -11.22 -4.23 -5.30
N TYR A 29 -9.97 -4.12 -4.87
CA TYR A 29 -9.64 -3.83 -3.48
C TYR A 29 -9.86 -2.35 -3.18
N GLN A 30 -10.09 -2.02 -1.91
CA GLN A 30 -10.30 -0.64 -1.48
C GLN A 30 -9.31 -0.28 -0.38
N VAL A 31 -8.88 0.98 -0.37
CA VAL A 31 -8.05 1.56 0.70
C VAL A 31 -8.76 2.78 1.27
N LEU A 32 -9.00 2.78 2.58
CA LEU A 32 -9.57 3.91 3.31
C LEU A 32 -8.48 4.59 4.15
N PHE A 33 -8.23 5.86 3.87
CA PHE A 33 -7.31 6.70 4.64
C PHE A 33 -8.08 7.58 5.62
N GLY A 34 -7.59 7.67 6.85
CA GLY A 34 -8.15 8.57 7.85
C GLY A 34 -7.59 8.28 9.24
N ASN A 35 -7.61 9.29 10.12
CA ASN A 35 -7.13 9.17 11.51
C ASN A 35 -5.69 8.61 11.62
N GLY A 36 -4.81 8.91 10.65
CA GLY A 36 -3.44 8.42 10.64
C GLY A 36 -3.29 6.94 10.33
N VAL A 37 -4.31 6.27 9.78
CA VAL A 37 -4.23 4.87 9.31
C VAL A 37 -4.72 4.71 7.87
N ALA A 38 -4.19 3.68 7.20
CA ALA A 38 -4.65 3.18 5.92
C ALA A 38 -5.25 1.78 6.14
N LYS A 39 -6.53 1.58 5.81
CA LYS A 39 -7.23 0.31 5.98
C LYS A 39 -7.54 -0.31 4.63
N PHE A 40 -7.19 -1.57 4.44
CA PHE A 40 -7.34 -2.28 3.19
C PHE A 40 -8.47 -3.29 3.27
N PHE A 41 -9.30 -3.30 2.23
CA PHE A 41 -10.47 -4.16 2.11
C PHE A 41 -10.39 -4.97 0.83
N SER A 42 -10.72 -6.25 0.94
CA SER A 42 -10.87 -7.14 -0.20
C SER A 42 -12.05 -6.71 -1.08
N PRO A 43 -12.17 -7.23 -2.32
CA PRO A 43 -13.34 -6.95 -3.17
C PRO A 43 -14.69 -7.35 -2.57
N LYS A 44 -14.68 -8.20 -1.54
CA LYS A 44 -15.87 -8.59 -0.78
C LYS A 44 -16.19 -7.63 0.38
N GLY A 45 -15.45 -6.54 0.54
CA GLY A 45 -15.59 -5.58 1.64
C GLY A 45 -14.98 -6.03 2.96
N GLN A 46 -14.27 -7.17 3.01
CA GLN A 46 -13.61 -7.64 4.24
C GLN A 46 -12.29 -6.91 4.46
N HIS A 47 -12.14 -6.29 5.63
CA HIS A 47 -10.88 -5.69 6.09
C HIS A 47 -9.82 -6.77 6.36
N PHE A 48 -8.60 -6.58 5.85
CA PHE A 48 -7.53 -7.58 6.00
C PHE A 48 -6.14 -7.01 6.33
N LEU A 49 -5.93 -5.69 6.21
CA LEU A 49 -4.65 -5.06 6.55
C LEU A 49 -4.84 -3.61 7.01
N THR A 50 -4.06 -3.21 8.03
CA THR A 50 -3.98 -1.83 8.51
C THR A 50 -2.53 -1.36 8.43
N GLY A 51 -2.26 -0.29 7.68
CA GLY A 51 -1.03 0.49 7.74
C GLY A 51 -1.16 1.64 8.74
N GLN A 52 -0.12 1.88 9.53
CA GLN A 52 -0.05 2.97 10.49
C GLN A 52 0.82 4.09 9.92
N GLY A 53 0.21 5.26 9.71
CA GLY A 53 0.91 6.43 9.23
C GLY A 53 2.01 6.85 10.21
N THR A 54 3.26 6.87 9.74
CA THR A 54 4.45 7.27 10.51
C THR A 54 5.32 8.20 9.65
N ASN A 55 5.70 9.37 10.18
CA ASN A 55 6.53 10.36 9.47
C ASN A 55 6.00 10.77 8.08
N GLY A 56 4.67 10.81 7.91
CA GLY A 56 4.03 11.21 6.65
C GLY A 56 3.91 10.11 5.60
N LEU A 57 4.28 8.87 5.93
CA LEU A 57 4.14 7.69 5.08
C LEU A 57 3.22 6.67 5.75
N TYR A 58 2.45 5.93 4.94
CA TYR A 58 1.55 4.87 5.38
C TYR A 58 2.10 3.49 5.02
#